data_AF-A0A416MA39-F1
#
_entry.id   AF-A0A416MA39-F1
#
_cell.length_a   1.000
_cell.length_b   1.000
_cell.length_c   1.000
_cell.angle_alpha   90.00
_cell.angle_beta   90.00
_cell.angle_gamma   90.00
#
_symmetry.space_group_name_H-M   'P 1'
#
loop_
_entity.id
_entity.type
_entity.pdbx_description
1 polymer ?
#
loop_
_entity_poly.entity_id
_entity_poly.type
_entity_poly.pdbx_seq_one_letter_code
_entity_poly.pdbx_strand_id
1 'polypeptide(L)'
;MAMRKKTSSLEIERRSMDMQMHEIYSEQIAQQLIQKAYIPLQGEVTFEDVKNGYERYFKNPNKGTIVEYEDYVYISSWTRKKELFDNALHTVYNELKSWPEERYFVRDGGFKNWMLELEKKASTHEVLEANYRMKFEKYKIEKLPERPFCF
;
A
#
# COMPACT_ATOMS: atom_id res chain seq x y z
N MET A 1 -26.19 -46.28 -24.04
CA MET A 1 -26.26 -44.85 -24.45
C MET A 1 -25.52 -44.05 -23.39
N ALA A 2 -24.25 -43.71 -23.61
CA ALA A 2 -23.42 -43.04 -22.60
C ALA A 2 -23.72 -41.53 -22.61
N MET A 3 -24.09 -40.96 -21.45
CA MET A 3 -24.23 -39.52 -21.28
C MET A 3 -22.85 -38.87 -21.50
N ARG A 4 -22.72 -38.05 -22.56
CA ARG A 4 -21.58 -37.14 -22.69
C ARG A 4 -21.65 -36.12 -21.56
N LYS A 5 -20.73 -36.22 -20.60
CA LYS A 5 -20.42 -35.11 -19.66
C LYS A 5 -20.07 -33.89 -20.53
N LYS A 6 -20.90 -32.84 -20.48
CA LYS A 6 -20.50 -31.53 -21.00
C LYS A 6 -19.40 -31.01 -20.09
N THR A 7 -18.14 -31.13 -20.51
CA THR A 7 -17.04 -30.36 -19.94
C THR A 7 -17.25 -28.91 -20.34
N SER A 8 -17.77 -28.11 -19.42
CA SER A 8 -17.84 -26.65 -19.58
C SER A 8 -16.43 -26.09 -19.65
N SER A 9 -16.05 -25.53 -20.79
CA SER A 9 -14.81 -24.79 -20.98
C SER A 9 -15.06 -23.29 -20.84
N LEU A 10 -14.08 -22.58 -20.29
CA LEU A 10 -14.06 -21.12 -20.13
C LEU A 10 -13.01 -20.54 -21.10
N GLU A 11 -13.35 -19.45 -21.78
CA GLU A 11 -12.38 -18.69 -22.58
C GLU A 11 -11.74 -17.59 -21.73
N ILE A 12 -10.42 -17.67 -21.55
CA ILE A 12 -9.62 -16.66 -20.82
C ILE A 12 -8.40 -16.34 -21.68
N GLU A 13 -8.15 -15.05 -21.92
CA GLU A 13 -7.02 -14.58 -22.73
C GLU A 13 -6.87 -15.30 -24.09
N ARG A 14 -8.01 -15.56 -24.76
CA ARG A 14 -8.10 -16.30 -26.05
C ARG A 14 -7.67 -17.78 -25.99
N ARG A 15 -7.65 -18.38 -24.80
CA ARG A 15 -7.45 -19.83 -24.59
C ARG A 15 -8.74 -20.44 -24.05
N SER A 16 -9.22 -21.50 -24.70
CA SER A 16 -10.30 -22.34 -24.15
C SER A 16 -9.68 -23.33 -23.16
N MET A 17 -10.03 -23.22 -21.89
CA MET A 17 -9.55 -24.09 -20.82
C MET A 17 -10.73 -24.83 -20.20
N ASP A 18 -10.55 -26.12 -19.88
CA ASP A 18 -11.52 -26.81 -19.03
C ASP A 18 -11.47 -26.27 -17.59
N MET A 19 -12.49 -26.59 -16.80
CA MET A 19 -12.63 -26.09 -15.43
C MET A 19 -11.47 -26.47 -14.51
N GLN A 20 -10.85 -27.65 -14.68
CA GLN A 20 -9.71 -28.07 -13.84
C GLN A 20 -8.45 -27.29 -14.20
N MET A 21 -8.20 -27.10 -15.49
CA MET A 21 -7.09 -26.26 -15.97
C MET A 21 -7.27 -24.79 -15.56
N HIS A 22 -8.51 -24.29 -15.53
CA HIS A 22 -8.82 -22.95 -15.06
C HIS A 22 -8.51 -22.75 -13.57
N GLU A 23 -8.89 -23.70 -12.72
CA GLU A 23 -8.60 -23.67 -11.28
C GLU A 23 -7.09 -23.62 -11.03
N ILE A 24 -6.33 -24.53 -11.66
CA ILE A 24 -4.86 -24.57 -11.56
C ILE A 24 -4.23 -23.25 -12.02
N TYR A 25 -4.69 -22.71 -13.15
CA TYR A 25 -4.18 -21.44 -13.67
C TYR A 25 -4.51 -20.27 -12.73
N SER A 26 -5.73 -20.23 -12.20
CA SER A 26 -6.14 -19.18 -11.25
C SER A 26 -5.31 -19.23 -9.97
N GLU A 27 -5.05 -20.43 -9.44
CA GLU A 27 -4.16 -20.62 -8.29
C GLU A 27 -2.74 -20.16 -8.58
N GLN A 28 -2.20 -20.46 -9.76
CA GLN A 28 -0.87 -20.00 -10.18
C GLN A 28 -0.79 -18.47 -10.25
N ILE A 29 -1.79 -17.81 -10.83
CA ILE A 29 -1.85 -16.35 -10.90
C ILE A 29 -1.98 -15.75 -9.49
N ALA A 30 -2.82 -16.33 -8.64
CA ALA A 30 -2.96 -15.88 -7.25
C ALA A 30 -1.63 -15.97 -6.49
N GLN A 31 -0.89 -17.07 -6.62
CA GLN A 31 0.44 -17.24 -6.03
C GLN A 31 1.45 -16.22 -6.56
N GLN A 32 1.45 -15.94 -7.86
CA GLN A 32 2.30 -14.90 -8.45
C GLN A 32 1.97 -13.51 -7.92
N LEU A 33 0.69 -13.18 -7.74
CA LEU A 33 0.25 -11.90 -7.18
C LEU A 33 0.68 -11.76 -5.71
N ILE A 34 0.56 -12.82 -4.91
CA ILE A 34 1.03 -12.85 -3.53
C ILE A 34 2.54 -12.59 -3.45
N GLN A 35 3.34 -13.22 -4.31
CA GLN A 35 4.80 -13.04 -4.34
C GLN A 35 5.22 -11.65 -4.84
N LYS A 36 4.43 -11.03 -5.71
CA LYS A 36 4.73 -9.70 -6.28
C LYS A 36 4.28 -8.56 -5.39
N ALA A 37 3.38 -8.81 -4.44
CA ALA A 37 2.85 -7.80 -3.53
C ALA A 37 4.00 -7.01 -2.85
N TYR A 38 3.80 -5.71 -2.70
CA TYR A 38 4.78 -4.84 -2.04
C TYR A 38 4.87 -5.11 -0.54
N ILE A 39 3.74 -5.48 0.08
CA ILE A 39 3.61 -5.84 1.49
C ILE A 39 3.10 -7.28 1.55
N PRO A 40 3.66 -8.16 2.42
CA PRO A 40 3.23 -9.54 2.54
C PRO A 40 1.72 -9.68 2.81
N LEU A 41 1.02 -10.42 1.93
CA LEU A 41 -0.41 -10.71 2.07
C LEU A 41 -0.68 -11.90 3.00
N GLN A 42 0.35 -12.60 3.46
CA GLN A 42 0.28 -13.81 4.29
C GLN A 42 1.28 -13.73 5.46
N GLY A 43 0.93 -14.34 6.60
CA GLY A 43 1.76 -14.32 7.81
C GLY A 43 1.64 -13.04 8.63
N GLU A 44 2.50 -12.96 9.65
CA GLU A 44 2.72 -11.73 10.43
C GLU A 44 3.37 -10.67 9.54
N VAL A 45 2.99 -9.40 9.76
CA VAL A 45 3.56 -8.27 9.03
C VAL A 45 4.27 -7.38 10.04
N THR A 46 5.56 -7.18 9.82
CA THR A 46 6.37 -6.27 10.64
C THR A 46 6.33 -4.85 10.09
N PHE A 47 6.74 -3.88 10.92
CA PHE A 47 6.98 -2.52 10.42
C PHE A 47 7.99 -2.49 9.25
N GLU A 48 9.03 -3.29 9.32
CA GLU A 48 10.08 -3.31 8.29
C GLU A 48 9.54 -3.81 6.94
N ASP A 49 8.60 -4.77 6.95
CA ASP A 49 7.91 -5.21 5.73
C ASP A 49 7.09 -4.08 5.09
N VAL A 50 6.37 -3.30 5.90
CA VAL A 50 5.58 -2.16 5.43
C VAL A 50 6.49 -1.06 4.88
N LYS A 51 7.55 -0.72 5.61
CA LYS A 51 8.56 0.26 5.17
C LYS A 51 9.17 -0.14 3.83
N ASN A 52 9.63 -1.39 3.70
CA ASN A 52 10.21 -1.89 2.46
C ASN A 52 9.20 -1.89 1.30
N GLY A 53 7.92 -2.14 1.58
CA GLY A 53 6.84 -2.02 0.62
C GLY A 53 6.70 -0.60 0.05
N TYR A 54 6.65 0.41 0.92
CA TYR A 54 6.60 1.82 0.50
C TYR A 54 7.85 2.25 -0.27
N GLU A 55 9.04 1.93 0.23
CA GLU A 55 10.29 2.30 -0.46
C GLU A 55 10.42 1.63 -1.83
N ARG A 56 9.92 0.39 -1.97
CA ARG A 56 9.84 -0.28 -3.27
C ARG A 56 8.81 0.38 -4.19
N TYR A 57 7.69 0.86 -3.65
CA TYR A 57 6.70 1.63 -4.39
C TYR A 57 7.27 2.97 -4.88
N PHE A 58 8.05 3.70 -4.06
CA PHE A 58 8.62 5.00 -4.44
C PHE A 58 9.60 4.92 -5.62
N LYS A 59 10.23 3.76 -5.82
CA LYS A 59 11.09 3.48 -7.00
C LYS A 59 10.31 3.30 -8.30
N ASN A 60 8.97 3.24 -8.24
CA ASN A 60 8.15 3.18 -9.45
C ASN A 60 8.22 4.54 -10.18
N PRO A 61 8.59 4.56 -11.47
CA PRO A 61 8.63 5.81 -12.24
C PRO A 61 7.24 6.45 -12.39
N ASN A 62 6.17 5.65 -12.33
CA ASN A 62 4.80 6.11 -12.45
C ASN A 62 4.23 6.50 -11.09
N LYS A 63 4.72 7.64 -10.57
CA LYS A 63 4.26 8.23 -9.31
C LYS A 63 2.89 8.91 -9.53
N GLY A 64 1.85 8.44 -8.87
CA GLY A 64 0.47 8.90 -9.10
C GLY A 64 -0.08 9.85 -8.04
N THR A 65 0.44 9.83 -6.82
CA THR A 65 -0.20 10.42 -5.64
C THR A 65 0.82 10.70 -4.53
N ILE A 66 0.55 11.73 -3.70
CA ILE A 66 1.33 12.05 -2.48
C ILE A 66 0.94 11.19 -1.28
N VAL A 67 -0.22 10.54 -1.30
CA VAL A 67 -0.84 9.90 -0.12
C VAL A 67 0.06 8.82 0.46
N GLU A 68 0.70 8.02 -0.39
CA GLU A 68 1.61 6.95 0.01
C GLU A 68 2.87 7.49 0.71
N TYR A 69 3.30 8.70 0.36
CA TYR A 69 4.41 9.38 1.03
C TYR A 69 3.99 9.89 2.41
N GLU A 70 2.78 10.44 2.53
CA GLU A 70 2.21 10.84 3.83
C GLU A 70 2.04 9.63 4.76
N ASP A 71 1.46 8.54 4.25
CA ASP A 71 1.22 7.32 5.01
C ASP A 71 2.51 6.66 5.49
N TYR A 72 3.58 6.67 4.69
CA TYR A 72 4.90 6.19 5.11
C TYR A 72 5.43 6.97 6.33
N VAL A 73 5.26 8.30 6.34
CA VAL A 73 5.70 9.15 7.45
C VAL A 73 4.83 8.93 8.69
N TYR A 74 3.50 8.82 8.52
CA TYR A 74 2.58 8.56 9.63
C TYR A 74 2.82 7.21 10.30
N ILE A 75 3.00 6.14 9.51
CA ILE A 75 3.28 4.80 10.05
C ILE A 75 4.63 4.77 10.75
N SER A 76 5.64 5.46 10.20
CA SER A 76 6.96 5.59 10.83
C SER A 76 6.89 6.33 12.17
N SER A 77 6.14 7.42 12.24
CA SER A 77 5.89 8.14 13.50
C SER A 77 5.15 7.29 14.54
N TRP A 78 4.23 6.44 14.11
CA TRP A 78 3.45 5.57 15.00
C TRP A 78 4.32 4.61 15.82
N THR A 79 5.50 4.25 15.32
CA THR A 79 6.47 3.42 16.05
C THR A 79 7.03 4.09 17.31
N ARG A 80 6.89 5.42 17.43
CA ARG A 80 7.52 6.27 18.46
C ARG A 80 9.05 6.24 18.47
N LYS A 81 9.69 5.64 17.46
CA LYS A 81 11.14 5.61 17.28
C LYS A 81 11.55 6.81 16.43
N LYS A 82 12.15 7.82 17.07
CA LYS A 82 12.54 9.09 16.41
C LYS A 82 13.39 8.87 15.14
N GLU A 83 14.33 7.94 15.20
CA GLU A 83 15.20 7.61 14.05
C GLU A 83 14.39 7.16 12.83
N LEU A 84 13.36 6.32 13.01
CA LEU A 84 12.51 5.86 11.90
C LEU A 84 11.68 7.01 11.32
N PHE A 85 11.18 7.89 12.18
CA PHE A 85 10.44 9.07 11.75
C PHE A 85 11.31 10.06 10.97
N ASP A 86 12.49 10.41 11.48
CA ASP A 86 13.44 11.31 10.81
C ASP A 86 13.87 10.73 9.44
N ASN A 87 14.16 9.43 9.39
CA ASN A 87 14.52 8.74 8.15
C ASN A 87 13.37 8.77 7.14
N ALA A 88 12.12 8.57 7.58
CA ALA A 88 10.97 8.64 6.70
C ALA A 88 10.79 10.03 6.08
N LEU A 89 10.90 11.09 6.89
CA LEU A 89 10.86 12.47 6.40
C LEU A 89 11.97 12.75 5.38
N HIS A 90 13.19 12.27 5.65
CA HIS A 90 14.32 12.44 4.74
C HIS A 90 14.10 11.71 3.40
N THR A 91 13.60 10.48 3.45
CA THR A 91 13.26 9.70 2.26
C THR A 91 12.19 10.38 1.42
N VAL A 92 11.08 10.80 2.03
CA VAL A 92 10.00 11.51 1.33
C VAL A 92 10.52 12.81 0.70
N TYR A 93 11.30 13.59 1.44
CA TYR A 93 11.88 14.82 0.90
C TYR A 93 12.71 14.55 -0.35
N ASN A 94 13.59 13.55 -0.32
CA ASN A 94 14.46 13.22 -1.45
C ASN A 94 13.70 12.68 -2.65
N GLU A 95 12.65 11.90 -2.42
CA GLU A 95 11.82 11.34 -3.49
C GLU A 95 10.95 12.38 -4.19
N LEU A 96 10.54 13.44 -3.46
CA LEU A 96 9.59 14.42 -3.94
C LEU A 96 10.19 15.78 -4.31
N LYS A 97 11.38 16.15 -3.84
CA LYS A 97 12.01 17.45 -4.12
C LYS A 97 12.26 17.73 -5.61
N SER A 98 12.28 16.69 -6.44
CA SER A 98 12.44 16.78 -7.91
C SER A 98 11.21 16.31 -8.66
N TRP A 99 10.09 16.12 -7.95
CA TRP A 99 8.88 15.63 -8.56
C TRP A 99 8.22 16.76 -9.37
N PRO A 100 7.92 16.55 -10.66
CA PRO A 100 7.44 17.61 -11.54
C PRO A 100 6.02 18.08 -11.20
N GLU A 101 5.33 17.39 -10.31
CA GLU A 101 3.89 17.52 -10.11
C GLU A 101 3.52 18.46 -8.96
N GLU A 102 3.89 19.72 -9.12
CA GLU A 102 3.69 20.79 -8.13
C GLU A 102 2.23 20.99 -7.71
N ARG A 103 1.26 20.58 -8.56
CA ARG A 103 -0.19 20.71 -8.28
C ARG A 103 -0.58 20.10 -6.93
N TYR A 104 0.12 19.06 -6.48
CA TYR A 104 -0.16 18.40 -5.21
C TYR A 104 0.20 19.27 -4.01
N PHE A 105 1.11 20.23 -4.17
CA PHE A 105 1.60 21.07 -3.07
C PHE A 105 0.99 22.48 -3.07
N VAL A 106 0.27 22.87 -4.13
CA VAL A 106 -0.30 24.24 -4.27
C VAL A 106 -1.18 24.62 -3.10
N ARG A 107 -2.03 23.69 -2.62
CA ARG A 107 -2.95 23.94 -1.49
C ARG A 107 -2.20 24.32 -0.22
N ASP A 108 -1.02 23.75 -0.02
CA ASP A 108 -0.19 23.97 1.15
C ASP A 108 0.82 25.12 0.93
N GLY A 109 0.76 25.82 -0.22
CA GLY A 109 1.68 26.92 -0.54
C GLY A 109 3.04 26.47 -1.07
N GLY A 110 3.11 25.26 -1.66
CA GLY A 110 4.30 24.70 -2.27
C GLY A 110 4.96 23.59 -1.44
N PHE A 111 5.88 22.85 -2.07
CA PHE A 111 6.47 21.62 -1.52
C PHE A 111 7.08 21.78 -0.12
N LYS A 112 7.80 22.90 0.14
CA LYS A 112 8.44 23.15 1.43
C LYS A 112 7.41 23.28 2.56
N ASN A 113 6.33 24.01 2.33
CA ASN A 113 5.29 24.19 3.34
C ASN A 113 4.51 22.89 3.56
N TRP A 114 4.26 22.13 2.49
CA TRP A 114 3.67 20.79 2.61
C TRP A 114 4.52 19.87 3.48
N MET A 115 5.85 19.85 3.30
CA MET A 115 6.78 19.07 4.16
C MET A 115 6.72 19.49 5.63
N LEU A 116 6.69 20.80 5.92
CA LEU A 116 6.57 21.32 7.29
C LEU A 116 5.24 20.93 7.94
N GLU A 117 4.14 21.03 7.21
CA GLU A 117 2.82 20.63 7.70
C GLU A 117 2.73 19.11 7.89
N LEU A 118 3.37 18.31 7.03
CA LEU A 118 3.47 16.87 7.19
C LEU A 118 4.22 16.50 8.48
N GLU A 119 5.41 17.08 8.70
CA GLU A 119 6.20 16.86 9.92
C GLU A 119 5.40 17.24 11.18
N LYS A 120 4.74 18.40 11.18
CA LYS A 120 3.89 18.86 12.29
C LYS A 120 2.72 17.92 12.58
N LYS A 121 2.00 17.48 11.54
CA LYS A 121 0.90 16.52 11.70
C LYS A 121 1.39 15.18 12.20
N ALA A 122 2.51 14.69 11.65
CA ALA A 122 3.05 13.38 11.99
C ALA A 122 3.70 13.33 13.38
N SER A 123 4.23 14.45 13.88
CA SER A 123 4.80 14.54 15.23
C SER A 123 3.74 14.64 16.34
N THR A 124 2.47 14.85 15.99
CA THR A 124 1.38 15.00 16.97
C THR A 124 0.55 13.72 17.05
N HIS A 125 0.61 13.03 18.19
CA HIS A 125 -0.04 11.72 18.34
C HIS A 125 -1.56 11.79 18.23
N GLU A 126 -2.19 12.84 18.77
CA GLU A 126 -3.63 13.04 18.72
C GLU A 126 -4.12 13.22 17.27
N VAL A 127 -3.32 13.91 16.44
CA VAL A 127 -3.61 14.10 15.02
C VAL A 127 -3.48 12.78 14.27
N LEU A 128 -2.45 11.98 14.56
CA LEU A 128 -2.30 10.65 13.99
C LEU A 128 -3.49 9.75 14.36
N GLU A 129 -3.90 9.73 15.62
CA GLU A 129 -5.02 8.91 16.08
C GLU A 129 -6.34 9.35 15.44
N ALA A 130 -6.59 10.65 15.34
CA ALA A 130 -7.76 11.19 14.64
C ALA A 130 -7.77 10.78 13.15
N ASN A 131 -6.62 10.86 12.48
CA ASN A 131 -6.47 10.43 11.08
C ASN A 131 -6.75 8.92 10.93
N TYR A 132 -6.23 8.09 11.84
CA TYR A 132 -6.51 6.66 11.86
C TYR A 132 -8.01 6.39 11.98
N ARG A 133 -8.68 7.00 12.98
CA ARG A 133 -10.12 6.81 13.21
C ARG A 133 -10.95 7.24 12.01
N MET A 134 -10.63 8.38 11.41
CA MET A 134 -11.30 8.87 10.20
C MET A 134 -11.13 7.91 9.01
N LYS A 135 -9.92 7.37 8.79
CA LYS A 135 -9.67 6.39 7.72
C LYS A 135 -10.39 5.06 8.01
N PHE A 136 -10.37 4.60 9.26
CA PHE A 136 -11.03 3.38 9.71
C PHE A 136 -12.54 3.41 9.40
N GLU A 137 -13.20 4.52 9.73
CA GLU A 137 -14.62 4.75 9.44
C GLU A 137 -14.88 4.87 7.94
N LYS A 138 -14.11 5.72 7.22
CA LYS A 138 -14.28 5.94 5.78
C LYS A 138 -14.23 4.64 4.98
N TYR A 139 -13.29 3.75 5.31
CA TYR A 139 -13.08 2.50 4.59
C TYR A 139 -13.84 1.32 5.19
N LYS A 140 -14.65 1.53 6.25
CA LYS A 140 -15.43 0.48 6.93
C LYS A 140 -14.57 -0.73 7.31
N ILE A 141 -13.37 -0.44 7.84
CA ILE A 141 -12.34 -1.44 8.15
C ILE A 141 -12.77 -2.37 9.29
N GLU A 142 -13.75 -1.96 10.09
CA GLU A 142 -14.38 -2.75 11.17
C GLU A 142 -14.83 -4.16 10.80
N LYS A 143 -15.07 -4.44 9.50
CA LYS A 143 -15.49 -5.75 9.01
C LYS A 143 -14.35 -6.58 8.44
N LEU A 144 -13.15 -6.02 8.35
CA LEU A 144 -11.99 -6.71 7.80
C LEU A 144 -11.29 -7.50 8.90
N PRO A 145 -10.76 -8.69 8.58
CA PRO A 145 -9.98 -9.46 9.53
C PRO A 145 -8.72 -8.68 9.94
N GLU A 146 -8.56 -8.47 11.24
CA GLU A 146 -7.37 -7.83 11.79
C GLU A 146 -6.19 -8.80 11.76
N ARG A 147 -5.01 -8.27 11.45
CA ARG A 147 -3.75 -8.97 11.62
C ARG A 147 -2.98 -8.38 12.78
N PRO A 148 -2.34 -9.20 13.62
CA PRO A 148 -1.39 -8.68 14.59
C PRO A 148 -0.26 -7.96 13.85
N PHE A 149 0.06 -6.76 14.32
CA PHE A 149 1.15 -5.94 13.83
C PHE A 149 2.20 -5.82 14.94
N CYS A 150 3.46 -6.17 14.62
CA CYS A 150 4.55 -6.20 15.59
C CYS A 150 5.49 -5.00 15.38
N PHE A 151 5.77 -4.25 16.46
CA PHE A 151 6.65 -3.06 16.51
C PHE A 151 8.06 -3.36 17.02
#